data_AF-A0A8S3HYG5-F1
#
_entry.id   AF-A0A8S3HYG5-F1
#
_cell.length_a   1.000
_cell.length_b   1.000
_cell.length_c   1.000
_cell.angle_alpha   90.00
_cell.angle_beta   90.00
_cell.angle_gamma   90.00
#
_symmetry.space_group_name_H-M   'P 1'
#
loop_
_entity.id
_entity.type
_entity.pdbx_description
1 polymer ?
#
loop_
_entity_poly.entity_id
_entity_poly.type
_entity_poly.pdbx_seq_one_letter_code
_entity_poly.pdbx_strand_id
1 'polypeptide(L)'
;MLLKFALLHLVYLFIQKYTINLLLEISKTQFENILGYIQSGKEAGAKLECGGASLGDKGYFIQPTIFTDVTDDMKIAREEIFGPVMSILKFDSYEEVIERANDTTYGLAAGVITKDLTRALTLIEQLEAGSVWVNQYAPLHFQAPMGGFKQSGQGRELGRYSLDEYCEVKTVDIKLT
;
A
#
# COMPACT_ATOMS: atom_id res chain seq x y z
N MET A 1 11.44 7.06 14.19
CA MET A 1 11.47 5.91 13.28
C MET A 1 10.15 5.93 12.52
N LEU A 2 10.06 6.61 11.37
CA LEU A 2 8.90 6.42 10.51
C LEU A 2 9.19 5.17 9.66
N LEU A 3 8.18 4.32 9.45
CA LEU A 3 8.30 3.15 8.59
C LEU A 3 7.89 3.55 7.17
N LYS A 4 8.69 3.20 6.18
CA LYS A 4 8.25 3.15 4.78
C LYS A 4 7.29 1.97 4.66
N PHE A 5 6.01 2.26 4.45
CA PHE A 5 5.04 1.25 4.04
C PHE A 5 5.01 1.27 2.52
N ALA A 6 5.61 0.26 1.89
CA ALA A 6 5.44 0.06 0.46
C ALA A 6 3.94 -0.06 0.18
N LEU A 7 3.45 0.85 -0.66
CA LEU A 7 2.08 0.89 -1.13
C LEU A 7 1.63 -0.52 -1.51
N LEU A 8 0.46 -0.89 -0.98
CA LEU A 8 -0.24 -2.18 -1.11
C LEU A 8 0.22 -3.37 -0.26
N HIS A 9 1.05 -3.15 0.77
CA HIS A 9 1.43 -4.18 1.75
C HIS A 9 1.09 -3.85 3.20
N LEU A 10 -0.15 -3.48 3.49
CA LEU A 10 -0.63 -3.47 4.87
C LEU A 10 -1.94 -4.22 5.06
N VAL A 11 -1.80 -5.50 5.40
CA VAL A 11 -2.73 -6.13 6.34
C VAL A 11 -2.37 -5.58 7.73
N TYR A 12 -3.28 -4.80 8.30
CA TYR A 12 -3.22 -4.27 9.66
C TYR A 12 -2.86 -5.38 10.66
N LEU A 13 -1.71 -5.26 11.34
CA LEU A 13 -1.42 -5.97 12.59
C LEU A 13 -1.37 -4.93 13.72
N PHE A 14 -2.54 -4.39 14.06
CA PHE A 14 -2.76 -4.04 15.45
C PHE A 14 -2.85 -5.38 16.19
N ILE A 15 -1.98 -5.58 17.17
CA ILE A 15 -2.13 -6.63 18.18
C ILE A 15 -3.39 -6.27 18.99
N GLN A 16 -4.56 -6.50 18.39
CA GLN A 16 -5.78 -6.78 19.12
C GLN A 16 -5.49 -8.12 19.80
N LYS A 17 -5.17 -8.04 21.09
CA LYS A 17 -5.37 -9.13 22.03
C LYS A 17 -6.73 -9.74 21.68
N TYR A 18 -6.78 -11.06 21.46
CA TYR A 18 -7.93 -11.88 21.04
C TYR A 18 -7.99 -12.26 19.54
N THR A 19 -7.42 -13.45 19.28
CA THR A 19 -7.93 -14.51 18.38
C THR A 19 -7.80 -14.30 16.85
N ILE A 20 -6.76 -14.94 16.29
CA ILE A 20 -6.58 -15.40 14.89
C ILE A 20 -7.03 -14.43 13.78
N ASN A 21 -6.09 -13.67 13.22
CA ASN A 21 -6.23 -13.03 11.90
C ASN A 21 -5.34 -13.75 10.88
N LEU A 22 -5.65 -15.01 10.59
CA LEU A 22 -5.01 -15.76 9.51
C LEU A 22 -5.89 -15.65 8.26
N LEU A 23 -5.37 -15.05 7.22
CA LEU A 23 -6.07 -14.95 5.94
C LEU A 23 -5.83 -16.24 5.15
N LEU A 24 -6.95 -16.87 4.78
CA LEU A 24 -6.97 -17.94 3.79
C LEU A 24 -6.85 -17.28 2.42
N GLU A 25 -5.84 -17.66 1.64
CA GLU A 25 -5.70 -17.15 0.28
C GLU A 25 -6.79 -17.71 -0.63
N ILE A 26 -7.28 -16.87 -1.54
CA ILE A 26 -8.44 -17.17 -2.40
C ILE A 26 -8.21 -18.37 -3.34
N SER A 27 -6.95 -18.66 -3.67
CA SER A 27 -6.59 -19.75 -4.58
C SER A 27 -5.20 -20.31 -4.29
N LYS A 28 -4.95 -21.52 -4.78
CA LYS A 28 -3.63 -22.17 -4.76
C LYS A 28 -2.57 -21.31 -5.47
N THR A 29 -2.92 -20.71 -6.60
CA THR A 29 -2.03 -19.86 -7.38
C THR A 29 -1.59 -18.63 -6.57
N GLN A 30 -2.52 -17.95 -5.89
CA GLN A 30 -2.17 -16.82 -5.05
C GLN A 30 -1.25 -17.22 -3.90
N PHE A 31 -1.54 -18.36 -3.28
CA PHE A 31 -0.72 -18.93 -2.22
C PHE A 31 0.71 -19.25 -2.68
N GLU A 32 0.87 -19.94 -3.82
CA GLU A 32 2.17 -20.26 -4.39
C GLU A 32 2.94 -19.00 -4.81
N ASN A 33 2.26 -17.99 -5.37
CA ASN A 33 2.86 -16.71 -5.71
C ASN A 33 3.43 -16.00 -4.48
N ILE A 34 2.65 -15.88 -3.40
CA ILE A 34 3.08 -15.23 -2.16
C ILE A 34 4.27 -15.99 -1.54
N LEU A 35 4.25 -17.32 -1.51
CA LEU A 35 5.38 -18.12 -1.06
C LEU A 35 6.63 -17.90 -1.93
N GLY A 36 6.44 -17.73 -3.24
CA GLY A 36 7.51 -17.35 -4.17
C GLY A 36 8.13 -15.99 -3.84
N TYR A 37 7.32 -14.99 -3.51
CA TYR A 37 7.82 -13.68 -3.06
C TYR A 37 8.58 -13.76 -1.74
N ILE A 38 8.04 -14.49 -0.75
CA ILE A 38 8.72 -14.74 0.52
C ILE A 38 10.08 -15.40 0.28
N GLN A 39 10.14 -16.39 -0.61
CA GLN A 39 11.39 -17.04 -0.97
C GLN A 39 12.36 -16.08 -1.65
N SER A 40 11.88 -15.23 -2.58
CA SER A 40 12.71 -14.21 -3.23
C SER A 40 13.30 -13.20 -2.23
N GLY A 41 12.56 -12.85 -1.18
CA GLY A 41 13.06 -11.98 -0.11
C GLY A 41 14.22 -12.60 0.66
N LYS A 42 14.10 -13.90 1.01
CA LYS A 42 15.18 -14.65 1.67
C LYS A 42 16.42 -14.74 0.77
N GLU A 43 16.23 -15.02 -0.51
CA GLU A 43 17.32 -15.15 -1.49
C GLU A 43 18.03 -13.82 -1.78
N ALA A 44 17.30 -12.70 -1.75
CA ALA A 44 17.85 -11.35 -1.88
C ALA A 44 18.63 -10.88 -0.64
N GLY A 45 18.62 -11.65 0.45
CA GLY A 45 19.36 -11.32 1.67
C GLY A 45 18.57 -10.50 2.69
N ALA A 46 17.27 -10.29 2.49
CA ALA A 46 16.42 -9.70 3.52
C ALA A 46 16.34 -10.60 4.75
N LYS A 47 16.29 -10.01 5.94
CA LYS A 47 16.20 -10.75 7.18
C LYS A 47 14.74 -11.08 7.49
N LEU A 48 14.42 -12.37 7.53
CA LEU A 48 13.10 -12.85 7.97
C LEU A 48 13.03 -12.79 9.50
N GLU A 49 12.21 -11.88 10.05
CA GLU A 49 12.03 -11.75 11.50
C GLU A 49 10.98 -12.73 12.05
N CYS A 50 9.91 -12.96 11.29
CA CYS A 50 8.87 -13.92 11.66
C CYS A 50 8.07 -14.41 10.44
N GLY A 51 7.35 -15.53 10.62
CA GLY A 51 6.50 -16.11 9.59
C GLY A 51 7.30 -16.74 8.45
N GLY A 52 6.90 -16.45 7.22
CA GLY A 52 7.62 -16.84 6.01
C GLY A 52 7.38 -18.30 5.57
N ALA A 53 6.28 -18.90 6.01
CA ALA A 53 5.88 -20.25 5.67
C ALA A 53 4.35 -20.41 5.61
N SER A 54 3.90 -21.53 5.04
CA SER A 54 2.51 -21.97 5.12
C SER A 54 2.12 -22.34 6.54
N LEU A 55 0.84 -22.24 6.86
CA LEU A 55 0.30 -22.63 8.16
C LEU A 55 -0.72 -23.76 8.04
N GLY A 56 -0.44 -24.89 8.72
CA GLY A 56 -1.33 -26.05 8.77
C GLY A 56 -1.32 -26.91 7.50
N ASP A 57 -2.10 -27.99 7.53
CA ASP A 57 -2.06 -29.04 6.49
C ASP A 57 -3.21 -28.93 5.46
N LYS A 58 -4.16 -28.02 5.70
CA LYS A 58 -5.35 -27.83 4.85
C LYS A 58 -5.61 -26.35 4.64
N GLY A 59 -6.04 -26.02 3.42
CA GLY A 59 -6.25 -24.63 3.00
C GLY A 59 -4.95 -23.95 2.60
N TYR A 60 -5.08 -22.70 2.23
CA TYR A 60 -4.01 -21.86 1.69
C TYR A 60 -3.67 -20.75 2.67
N PHE A 61 -3.25 -21.12 3.88
CA PHE A 61 -2.92 -20.14 4.92
C PHE A 61 -1.44 -19.82 4.92
N ILE A 62 -1.11 -18.54 4.99
CA ILE A 62 0.26 -18.05 5.07
C ILE A 62 0.46 -17.36 6.42
N GLN A 63 1.58 -17.63 7.08
CA GLN A 63 1.93 -16.96 8.32
C GLN A 63 2.16 -15.46 8.06
N PRO A 64 1.69 -14.57 8.95
CA PRO A 64 2.09 -13.17 8.89
C PRO A 64 3.61 -13.06 8.91
N THR A 65 4.15 -12.40 7.90
CA THR A 65 5.58 -12.42 7.56
C THR A 65 6.15 -11.02 7.66
N ILE A 66 7.25 -10.86 8.37
CA ILE A 66 7.96 -9.58 8.49
C ILE A 66 9.40 -9.74 8.00
N PHE A 67 9.80 -8.88 7.08
CA PHE A 67 11.18 -8.71 6.64
C PHE A 67 11.77 -7.40 7.14
N THR A 68 13.01 -7.44 7.61
CA THR A 68 13.86 -6.29 7.90
C THR A 68 15.12 -6.36 7.02
N ASP A 69 15.96 -5.33 7.11
CA ASP A 69 17.17 -5.19 6.28
C ASP A 69 16.86 -5.29 4.77
N VAL A 70 15.69 -4.77 4.38
CA VAL A 70 15.23 -4.72 2.99
C VAL A 70 15.81 -3.48 2.31
N THR A 71 16.33 -3.64 1.09
CA THR A 71 16.78 -2.56 0.22
C THR A 71 15.76 -2.28 -0.89
N ASP A 72 15.79 -1.07 -1.45
CA ASP A 72 14.74 -0.62 -2.39
C ASP A 72 14.77 -1.38 -3.73
N ASP A 73 15.85 -2.05 -4.09
CA ASP A 73 15.99 -2.87 -5.30
C ASP A 73 15.41 -4.29 -5.15
N MET A 74 15.10 -4.72 -3.92
CA MET A 74 14.54 -6.05 -3.68
C MET A 74 13.12 -6.17 -4.25
N LYS A 75 12.82 -7.33 -4.83
CA LYS A 75 11.49 -7.64 -5.37
C LYS A 75 10.36 -7.39 -4.37
N ILE A 76 10.57 -7.80 -3.11
CA ILE A 76 9.62 -7.61 -1.98
C ILE A 76 9.44 -6.15 -1.52
N ALA A 77 10.21 -5.21 -2.08
CA ALA A 77 10.08 -3.77 -1.87
C ALA A 77 9.43 -3.05 -3.07
N ARG A 78 9.45 -3.67 -4.25
CA ARG A 78 9.07 -3.06 -5.53
C ARG A 78 7.77 -3.60 -6.11
N GLU A 79 7.51 -4.89 -5.91
CA GLU A 79 6.36 -5.57 -6.51
C GLU A 79 5.26 -5.84 -5.48
N GLU A 80 4.05 -6.01 -6.00
CA GLU A 80 2.86 -6.28 -5.23
C GLU A 80 2.71 -7.77 -4.87
N ILE A 81 2.78 -8.11 -3.58
CA ILE A 81 2.67 -9.50 -3.11
C ILE A 81 1.20 -9.91 -2.88
N PHE A 82 0.32 -8.98 -2.48
CA PHE A 82 -1.09 -9.28 -2.13
C PHE A 82 -1.23 -10.39 -1.07
N GLY A 83 -0.32 -10.41 -0.08
CA GLY A 83 -0.33 -11.39 1.01
C GLY A 83 0.02 -10.74 2.35
N PRO A 84 0.00 -11.50 3.46
CA PRO A 84 0.31 -10.99 4.79
C PRO A 84 1.84 -10.84 4.99
N VAL A 85 2.51 -10.08 4.12
CA VAL A 85 3.96 -9.87 4.10
C VAL A 85 4.27 -8.38 4.24
N MET A 86 5.11 -8.02 5.20
CA MET A 86 5.53 -6.63 5.46
C MET A 86 7.05 -6.50 5.33
N SER A 87 7.49 -5.52 4.54
CA SER A 87 8.89 -5.12 4.42
C SER A 87 9.13 -3.85 5.24
N ILE A 88 10.11 -3.85 6.15
CA ILE A 88 10.48 -2.71 6.99
C ILE A 88 11.80 -2.13 6.49
N LEU A 89 11.75 -0.87 6.05
CA LEU A 89 12.91 -0.11 5.59
C LEU A 89 13.17 1.08 6.53
N LYS A 90 14.44 1.27 6.90
CA LYS A 90 14.92 2.44 7.65
C LYS A 90 15.30 3.56 6.68
N PHE A 91 15.24 4.80 7.16
CA PHE A 91 15.70 5.99 6.48
C PHE A 91 16.21 6.99 7.53
N ASP A 92 17.01 7.96 7.10
CA ASP A 92 17.68 8.92 7.97
C ASP A 92 17.23 10.38 7.76
N SER A 93 16.66 10.74 6.60
CA SER A 93 16.12 12.09 6.35
C SER A 93 14.74 12.13 5.70
N TYR A 94 14.11 13.31 5.71
CA TYR A 94 12.79 13.52 5.09
C TYR A 94 12.89 13.55 3.57
N GLU A 95 13.93 14.16 3.04
CA GLU A 95 14.20 14.24 1.61
C GLU A 95 14.41 12.82 1.05
N GLU A 96 15.18 12.00 1.76
CA GLU A 96 15.43 10.61 1.41
C GLU A 96 14.14 9.78 1.40
N VAL A 97 13.31 9.87 2.45
CA VAL A 97 12.08 9.07 2.50
C VAL A 97 11.06 9.49 1.45
N ILE A 98 10.99 10.78 1.09
CA ILE A 98 10.11 11.27 0.02
C ILE A 98 10.57 10.73 -1.33
N GLU A 99 11.86 10.85 -1.64
CA GLU A 99 12.43 10.32 -2.89
C GLU A 99 12.16 8.81 -2.99
N ARG A 100 12.48 8.07 -1.93
CA ARG A 100 12.28 6.62 -1.89
C ARG A 100 10.82 6.20 -1.91
N ALA A 101 9.90 6.97 -1.32
CA ALA A 101 8.47 6.67 -1.34
C ALA A 101 7.87 6.91 -2.73
N ASN A 102 8.37 7.89 -3.46
CA ASN A 102 7.93 8.21 -4.82
C ASN A 102 8.66 7.40 -5.91
N ASP A 103 9.84 6.83 -5.63
CA ASP A 103 10.50 5.86 -6.51
C ASP A 103 9.75 4.51 -6.48
N THR A 104 8.66 4.49 -7.22
CA THR A 104 7.82 3.33 -7.51
C THR A 104 6.95 3.64 -8.72
N THR A 105 6.53 2.61 -9.44
CA THR A 105 5.55 2.71 -10.53
C THR A 105 4.12 2.92 -10.01
N TYR A 106 3.89 2.68 -8.72
CA TYR A 106 2.59 2.76 -8.06
C TYR A 106 2.37 4.11 -7.35
N GLY A 107 1.11 4.42 -7.04
CA GLY A 107 0.71 5.68 -6.41
C GLY A 107 -0.73 5.65 -5.86
N LEU A 108 -1.18 4.50 -5.35
CA LEU A 108 -2.54 4.35 -4.80
C LEU A 108 -2.78 5.16 -3.51
N ALA A 109 -2.07 4.86 -2.41
CA ALA A 109 -2.29 5.53 -1.14
C ALA A 109 -1.06 5.53 -0.21
N ALA A 110 -0.77 6.61 0.51
CA ALA A 110 0.33 6.67 1.47
C ALA A 110 -0.15 6.93 2.91
N GLY A 111 0.67 6.55 3.88
CA GLY A 111 0.41 6.78 5.31
C GLY A 111 1.57 7.49 5.99
N VAL A 112 1.27 8.49 6.81
CA VAL A 112 2.25 9.30 7.56
C VAL A 112 1.92 9.23 9.05
N ILE A 113 2.87 8.77 9.87
CA ILE A 113 2.72 8.74 11.32
C ILE A 113 3.70 9.73 11.96
N THR A 114 3.19 10.82 12.50
CA THR A 114 3.99 11.89 13.12
C THR A 114 3.16 12.73 14.10
N LYS A 115 3.81 13.27 15.13
CA LYS A 115 3.21 14.27 16.04
C LYS A 115 3.41 15.71 15.57
N ASP A 116 4.27 15.92 14.59
CA ASP A 116 4.65 17.23 14.06
C ASP A 116 3.80 17.56 12.83
N LEU A 117 2.99 18.62 12.94
CA LEU A 117 2.06 19.04 11.90
C LEU A 117 2.78 19.60 10.67
N THR A 118 3.86 20.36 10.86
CA THR A 118 4.64 20.91 9.74
C THR A 118 5.18 19.78 8.90
N ARG A 119 5.73 18.74 9.54
CA ARG A 119 6.20 17.54 8.84
C ARG A 119 5.09 16.79 8.14
N ALA A 120 3.92 16.66 8.77
CA ALA A 120 2.78 16.02 8.14
C ALA A 120 2.38 16.75 6.85
N LEU A 121 2.24 18.08 6.90
CA LEU A 121 1.85 18.90 5.74
C LEU A 121 2.88 18.81 4.61
N THR A 122 4.17 18.90 4.93
CA THR A 122 5.26 18.75 3.94
C THR A 122 5.23 17.39 3.25
N LEU A 123 4.95 16.30 3.98
CA LEU A 123 4.86 14.96 3.40
C LEU A 123 3.60 14.79 2.56
N ILE A 124 2.44 15.32 2.99
CA ILE A 124 1.19 15.24 2.22
C ILE A 124 1.34 15.90 0.85
N GLU A 125 2.02 17.04 0.78
CA GLU A 125 2.22 17.78 -0.47
C GLU A 125 3.17 17.08 -1.43
N GLN A 126 4.19 16.37 -0.92
CA GLN A 126 5.26 15.80 -1.75
C GLN A 126 5.04 14.34 -2.14
N LEU A 127 4.15 13.60 -1.47
CA LEU A 127 3.89 12.20 -1.79
C LEU A 127 2.98 12.06 -3.02
N GLU A 128 3.42 11.30 -4.01
CA GLU A 128 2.68 11.05 -5.24
C GLU A 128 1.68 9.89 -5.08
N ALA A 129 0.64 10.12 -4.27
CA ALA A 129 -0.38 9.12 -3.97
C ALA A 129 -1.81 9.68 -4.07
N GLY A 130 -2.74 8.81 -4.45
CA GLY A 130 -4.17 9.12 -4.57
C GLY A 130 -4.82 9.58 -3.27
N SER A 131 -4.48 8.87 -2.20
CA SER A 131 -4.95 9.14 -0.84
C SER A 131 -3.75 9.21 0.10
N VAL A 132 -3.66 10.25 0.94
CA VAL A 132 -2.64 10.33 1.99
C VAL A 132 -3.32 10.42 3.35
N TRP A 133 -2.97 9.53 4.26
CA TRP A 133 -3.54 9.48 5.60
C TRP A 133 -2.50 9.84 6.66
N VAL A 134 -2.86 10.72 7.58
CA VAL A 134 -1.99 11.11 8.70
C VAL A 134 -2.53 10.53 10.01
N ASN A 135 -1.65 9.84 10.75
CA ASN A 135 -1.93 9.21 12.05
C ASN A 135 -3.08 8.19 12.05
N GLN A 136 -3.36 7.63 10.87
CA GLN A 136 -4.32 6.56 10.62
C GLN A 136 -3.92 5.88 9.31
N TYR A 137 -4.54 4.74 9.00
CA TYR A 137 -4.27 4.04 7.74
C TYR A 137 -5.54 3.36 7.23
N ALA A 138 -5.83 3.55 5.94
CA ALA A 138 -6.99 2.99 5.24
C ALA A 138 -8.40 3.27 5.85
N PRO A 139 -8.72 4.49 6.34
CA PRO A 139 -10.11 4.85 6.58
C PRO A 139 -10.90 4.89 5.26
N LEU A 140 -12.13 4.38 5.28
CA LEU A 140 -13.06 4.47 4.16
C LEU A 140 -14.07 5.59 4.40
N HIS A 141 -14.14 6.55 3.48
CA HIS A 141 -15.12 7.63 3.48
C HIS A 141 -15.80 7.69 2.12
N PHE A 142 -17.10 7.41 2.05
CA PHE A 142 -17.83 7.38 0.77
C PHE A 142 -17.86 8.73 0.05
N GLN A 143 -17.69 9.83 0.79
CA GLN A 143 -17.66 11.18 0.25
C GLN A 143 -16.27 11.61 -0.26
N ALA A 144 -15.20 10.93 0.15
CA ALA A 144 -13.84 11.24 -0.26
C ALA A 144 -13.48 10.40 -1.49
N PRO A 145 -12.91 11.00 -2.55
CA PRO A 145 -12.48 10.23 -3.71
C PRO A 145 -11.33 9.28 -3.36
N MET A 146 -11.25 8.16 -4.07
CA MET A 146 -10.16 7.20 -3.99
C MET A 146 -9.74 6.80 -5.41
N GLY A 147 -8.44 6.69 -5.65
CA GLY A 147 -7.91 6.27 -6.95
C GLY A 147 -6.46 6.69 -7.10
N GLY A 148 -5.67 5.93 -7.85
CA GLY A 148 -4.22 6.05 -7.86
C GLY A 148 -3.64 7.16 -8.74
N PHE A 149 -2.36 7.41 -8.52
CA PHE A 149 -1.43 8.05 -9.44
C PHE A 149 -0.66 6.96 -10.22
N LYS A 150 0.05 7.38 -11.28
CA LYS A 150 0.95 6.51 -12.07
C LYS A 150 0.23 5.26 -12.58
N GLN A 151 0.81 4.08 -12.38
CA GLN A 151 0.21 2.81 -12.82
C GLN A 151 -0.84 2.27 -11.84
N SER A 152 -1.11 2.95 -10.73
CA SER A 152 -2.18 2.54 -9.80
C SER A 152 -3.59 2.92 -10.25
N GLY A 153 -3.74 3.53 -11.42
CA GLY A 153 -5.04 3.73 -12.06
C GLY A 153 -5.21 5.11 -12.69
N GLN A 154 -6.34 5.29 -13.37
CA GLN A 154 -6.81 6.55 -13.94
C GLN A 154 -8.23 6.80 -13.44
N GLY A 155 -8.59 8.08 -13.31
CA GLY A 155 -9.89 8.48 -12.74
C GLY A 155 -9.95 8.35 -11.21
N ARG A 156 -11.14 8.54 -10.65
CA ARG A 156 -11.41 8.41 -9.22
C ARG A 156 -12.75 7.70 -8.99
N GLU A 157 -12.76 6.79 -8.03
CA GLU A 157 -13.97 6.21 -7.46
C GLU A 157 -14.37 6.96 -6.18
N LEU A 158 -15.62 6.75 -5.73
CA LEU A 158 -16.21 7.43 -4.57
C LEU A 158 -16.31 8.95 -4.74
N GLY A 159 -16.96 9.59 -3.75
CA GLY A 159 -17.17 11.03 -3.72
C GLY A 159 -17.93 11.54 -4.95
N ARG A 160 -17.88 12.85 -5.15
CA ARG A 160 -18.50 13.49 -6.33
C ARG A 160 -17.73 13.19 -7.61
N TYR A 161 -16.40 13.03 -7.51
CA TYR A 161 -15.51 12.85 -8.65
C TYR A 161 -15.85 11.61 -9.47
N SER A 162 -16.32 10.53 -8.83
CA SER A 162 -16.72 9.33 -9.56
C SER A 162 -17.90 9.57 -10.50
N LEU A 163 -18.74 10.58 -10.26
CA LEU A 163 -19.87 10.87 -11.15
C LEU A 163 -19.40 11.33 -12.53
N ASP A 164 -18.26 12.01 -12.60
CA ASP A 164 -17.70 12.52 -13.85
C ASP A 164 -17.32 11.37 -14.81
N GLU A 165 -16.99 10.19 -14.27
CA GLU A 165 -16.68 8.98 -15.04
C GLU A 165 -17.92 8.32 -15.68
N TYR A 166 -19.12 8.66 -15.19
CA TYR A 166 -20.39 8.08 -15.66
C TYR A 166 -21.31 9.10 -16.35
N CYS A 167 -20.85 10.34 -16.52
CA CYS A 167 -21.65 11.43 -17.08
C CYS A 167 -21.02 12.00 -18.36
N GLU A 168 -21.86 12.29 -19.35
CA GLU A 168 -21.44 12.96 -20.59
C GLU A 168 -21.75 14.46 -20.55
N VAL A 169 -20.74 15.30 -20.75
CA VAL A 169 -20.89 16.75 -20.78
C VAL A 169 -21.37 17.20 -22.16
N LYS A 170 -22.57 17.78 -22.24
CA LYS A 170 -23.14 18.32 -23.47
C LYS A 170 -23.09 19.85 -23.50
N THR A 171 -22.39 20.39 -24.49
CA THR A 171 -22.43 21.83 -24.79
C THR A 171 -23.55 22.13 -25.77
N VAL A 172 -24.37 23.15 -25.48
CA VAL A 172 -25.47 23.62 -26.34
C VAL A 172 -25.33 25.11 -26.53
N ASP A 173 -25.29 25.57 -27.78
CA ASP A 173 -25.27 26.98 -28.17
C ASP A 173 -26.52 27.30 -28.98
N ILE A 174 -27.20 28.40 -28.63
CA ILE A 174 -28.43 28.85 -29.28
C ILE A 174 -28.28 30.33 -29.62
N LYS A 175 -28.16 30.64 -30.91
CA LYS A 175 -28.23 32.02 -31.42
C LYS A 175 -29.68 32.51 -31.38
N LEU A 176 -29.97 33.48 -30.51
CA LEU A 176 -31.26 34.14 -30.41
C LEU A 176 -31.23 35.45 -31.21
N THR A 177 -31.46 35.36 -32.52
CA THR A 177 -31.51 36.48 -33.49
C THR A 177 -30.27 37.39 -33.55
#